data_AF-A0A9E0YJA8-F1
#
_entry.id   AF-A0A9E0YJA8-F1
#
_cell.length_a   1.000
_cell.length_b   1.000
_cell.length_c   1.000
_cell.angle_alpha   90.00
_cell.angle_beta   90.00
_cell.angle_gamma   90.00
#
_symmetry.space_group_name_H-M   'P 1'
#
loop_
_entity.id
_entity.type
_entity.pdbx_description
1 polymer ?
#
loop_
_entity_poly.entity_id
_entity_poly.type
_entity_poly.pdbx_seq_one_letter_code
_entity_poly.pdbx_strand_id
1 'polypeptide(L)' 'MEGLEMKCQKCGAEINADEAMEARGQTMCEDCYIDLAAKPKACDPWAVYSAKNLPSSGSTVNEQQSAIINYLKKNGPTPP' A
#
# COMPACT_ATOMS: atom_id res chain seq x y z
N MET A 1 27.61 17.39 23.29
CA MET A 1 27.31 16.58 22.11
C MET A 1 26.14 17.27 21.44
N GLU A 2 26.43 18.12 20.45
CA GLU A 2 25.40 18.83 19.69
C GLU A 2 24.70 17.79 18.80
N GLY A 3 23.43 17.51 19.10
CA GLY A 3 22.59 16.67 18.26
C GLY A 3 22.37 17.37 16.92
N LEU A 4 22.41 16.60 15.84
CA LEU A 4 22.06 17.11 14.52
C LEU A 4 20.57 17.45 14.53
N GLU A 5 20.25 18.74 14.59
CA GLU A 5 18.89 19.24 14.42
C GLU A 5 18.56 19.37 12.93
N MET A 6 17.37 18.92 12.56
CA MET A 6 16.84 19.06 11.21
C MET A 6 15.39 19.52 11.24
N LYS A 7 14.82 19.88 10.09
CA LYS A 7 13.44 20.37 10.00
C LYS A 7 12.53 19.34 9.37
N CYS A 8 11.37 19.13 9.98
CA CYS A 8 10.27 18.37 9.41
C CYS A 8 9.88 18.96 8.06
N GLN A 9 9.90 18.16 6.99
CA GLN A 9 9.57 18.63 5.65
C GLN A 9 8.07 18.93 5.44
N LYS A 10 7.21 18.54 6.40
CA LYS A 10 5.75 18.78 6.36
C LYS A 10 5.29 19.95 7.20
N CYS A 11 5.71 20.04 8.48
CA CYS A 11 5.26 21.10 9.39
C CYS A 11 6.35 22.14 9.72
N GLY A 12 7.62 21.89 9.36
CA GLY A 12 8.74 22.80 9.63
C GLY A 12 9.28 22.77 11.07
N ALA A 13 8.74 21.93 11.95
CA ALA A 13 9.24 21.76 13.31
C ALA A 13 10.69 21.25 13.33
N GLU A 14 11.47 21.67 14.33
CA GLU A 14 12.80 21.12 14.60
C GLU A 14 12.68 19.71 15.17
N ILE A 15 13.53 18.81 14.68
CA ILE A 15 13.57 17.39 15.03
C ILE A 15 15.02 17.02 15.28
N ASN A 16 15.26 16.25 16.33
CA ASN A 16 16.55 15.61 16.53
C ASN A 16 16.74 14.51 15.48
N ALA A 17 17.93 14.38 14.90
CA ALA A 17 18.18 13.40 13.84
C ALA A 17 17.94 11.94 14.27
N ASP A 18 18.00 11.62 15.56
CA ASP A 18 17.68 10.30 16.13
C ASP A 18 16.16 10.06 16.28
N GLU A 19 15.36 11.12 16.29
CA GLU A 19 13.89 11.09 16.35
C GLU A 19 13.23 11.29 14.97
N ALA A 20 14.04 11.45 13.93
CA ALA A 20 13.59 11.68 12.56
C ALA A 20 12.96 10.42 11.94
N MET A 21 11.76 10.57 11.39
CA MET A 21 11.02 9.50 10.70
C MET A 21 11.08 9.68 9.18
N GLU A 22 11.27 8.59 8.44
CA GLU A 22 11.25 8.60 6.97
C GLU A 22 9.93 8.06 6.43
N ALA A 23 9.22 8.86 5.62
CA ALA A 23 8.04 8.40 4.90
C ALA A 23 7.89 9.07 3.54
N ARG A 24 7.60 8.26 2.50
CA ARG A 24 7.44 8.72 1.10
C ARG A 24 8.65 9.52 0.58
N GLY A 25 9.85 9.18 1.06
CA GLY A 25 11.09 9.89 0.72
C GLY A 25 11.23 11.26 1.37
N GLN A 26 10.47 11.52 2.44
CA GLN A 26 10.54 12.75 3.23
C GLN A 26 10.91 12.45 4.68
N THR A 27 11.75 13.31 5.25
CA THR A 27 12.05 13.30 6.68
C THR A 27 11.02 14.12 7.46
N MET A 28 10.40 13.52 8.47
CA MET A 28 9.25 14.05 9.20
C MET A 28 9.39 13.85 10.71
N CYS A 29 8.67 14.66 11.50
CA CYS A 29 8.52 14.42 12.93
C CYS A 29 7.53 13.27 13.19
N GLU A 30 7.55 12.72 14.40
CA GLU A 30 6.67 11.64 14.82
C GLU A 30 5.18 11.95 14.57
N ASP A 31 4.69 13.11 15.01
CA ASP A 31 3.29 13.51 14.81
C ASP A 31 2.89 13.50 13.34
N CYS A 32 3.75 14.06 12.48
CA CYS A 32 3.50 14.11 11.04
C CYS A 32 3.53 12.73 10.38
N TYR A 33 4.38 11.83 10.87
CA TYR A 33 4.46 10.45 10.44
C TYR A 33 3.22 9.67 10.87
N ILE A 34 2.76 9.81 12.12
CA ILE A 34 1.55 9.17 12.62
C ILE A 34 0.33 9.64 11.84
N ASP A 35 0.18 10.95 11.60
CA ASP A 35 -0.88 11.48 10.73
C ASP A 35 -0.90 10.85 9.34
N LEU A 36 0.28 10.52 8.80
CA LEU A 36 0.40 9.92 7.49
C LEU A 36 0.07 8.42 7.52
N ALA A 37 0.55 7.72 8.54
CA ALA A 37 0.39 6.28 8.71
C ALA A 37 -1.00 5.87 9.20
N ALA A 38 -1.59 6.65 10.10
CA ALA A 38 -2.89 6.43 10.71
C ALA A 38 -4.06 6.84 9.81
N LYS A 39 -3.80 7.42 8.61
CA LYS A 39 -4.84 7.65 7.61
C LYS A 39 -5.55 6.32 7.33
N PRO A 40 -6.85 6.21 7.63
CA PRO A 40 -7.60 5.00 7.34
C PRO A 40 -7.48 4.73 5.85
N LYS A 41 -6.89 3.58 5.50
CA LYS A 41 -6.96 3.09 4.13
C LYS A 41 -8.41 2.66 3.94
N ALA A 42 -9.21 3.56 3.37
CA ALA A 42 -10.55 3.20 2.94
C ALA A 42 -10.39 2.00 2.01
N CYS A 43 -10.91 0.85 2.45
CA CYS A 43 -11.07 -0.27 1.56
C CYS A 43 -12.02 0.18 0.43
N ASP A 44 -11.68 -0.13 -0.82
CA ASP A 44 -12.56 0.15 -1.94
C ASP A 44 -13.93 -0.48 -1.62
N PRO A 45 -14.99 0.33 -1.44
CA PRO A 45 -16.28 -0.20 -1.00
C PRO A 45 -16.85 -1.21 -2.00
N TRP A 46 -16.55 -1.04 -3.29
CA TRP A 46 -16.91 -2.03 -4.31
C TRP A 46 -16.10 -3.30 -4.18
N ALA A 47 -14.79 -3.22 -3.94
CA ALA A 47 -13.98 -4.43 -3.70
C ALA A 47 -14.51 -5.23 -2.50
N VAL A 48 -14.85 -4.56 -1.39
CA VAL A 48 -15.42 -5.21 -0.19
C VAL A 48 -16.80 -5.78 -0.47
N TYR A 49 -17.67 -5.02 -1.12
CA TYR A 49 -19.00 -5.49 -1.49
C TYR A 49 -18.91 -6.71 -2.40
N SER A 50 -18.11 -6.64 -3.47
CA SER A 50 -17.93 -7.73 -4.42
C SER A 50 -17.40 -8.98 -3.74
N ALA A 51 -16.39 -8.87 -2.85
CA ALA A 51 -15.87 -10.02 -2.12
C ALA A 51 -16.92 -10.65 -1.19
N LYS A 52 -17.75 -9.85 -0.52
CA LYS A 52 -18.82 -10.35 0.37
C LYS A 52 -19.98 -11.01 -0.36
N ASN A 53 -20.30 -10.50 -1.55
CA ASN A 53 -21.48 -10.93 -2.32
C ASN A 53 -21.14 -11.88 -3.46
N LEU A 54 -19.85 -12.23 -3.63
CA LEU A 54 -19.47 -13.21 -4.64
C LEU A 54 -20.03 -14.59 -4.22
N PRO A 55 -20.83 -15.25 -5.07
CA PRO A 55 -21.34 -16.57 -4.76
C PRO A 55 -20.18 -17.56 -4.60
N SER A 56 -20.29 -18.46 -3.62
CA SER A 56 -19.30 -19.50 -3.34
C SER A 56 -19.26 -20.61 -4.39
N SER A 57 -20.27 -20.69 -5.26
CA SER A 57 -20.23 -21.52 -6.46
C SER A 57 -19.36 -20.86 -7.51
N GLY A 58 -18.31 -21.57 -7.95
CA GLY A 58 -17.28 -21.04 -8.86
C GLY A 58 -17.86 -20.29 -10.06
N SER A 59 -17.22 -19.17 -10.40
CA SER A 59 -17.59 -18.35 -11.55
C SER A 59 -17.49 -19.19 -12.83
N THR A 60 -18.57 -19.25 -13.60
CA THR A 60 -18.54 -19.83 -14.95
C THR A 60 -17.69 -18.94 -15.84
N VAL A 61 -16.53 -19.45 -16.23
CA VAL A 61 -15.66 -18.78 -17.20
C VAL A 61 -16.15 -19.08 -18.61
N ASN A 62 -16.11 -18.08 -19.48
CA ASN A 62 -16.39 -18.29 -20.90
C ASN A 62 -15.17 -18.93 -21.61
N GLU A 63 -15.33 -19.26 -22.89
CA GLU A 63 -14.28 -19.91 -23.68
C GLU A 63 -13.01 -19.06 -23.79
N GLN A 64 -13.16 -17.73 -23.98
CA GLN A 64 -12.03 -16.81 -24.07
C GLN A 64 -11.24 -16.75 -22.75
N GLN A 65 -11.94 -16.65 -21.62
CA GLN A 65 -11.33 -16.65 -20.28
C GLN A 65 -10.63 -17.97 -19.99
N SER A 66 -11.23 -19.09 -20.42
CA SER A 66 -10.62 -20.42 -20.31
C SER A 66 -9.31 -20.51 -21.10
N ALA A 67 -9.28 -19.96 -22.32
CA ALA A 67 -8.08 -19.91 -23.15
C ALA A 67 -6.96 -19.09 -22.48
N ILE A 68 -7.29 -17.94 -21.87
CA ILE A 68 -6.34 -17.11 -21.12
C ILE A 68 -5.77 -17.88 -19.93
N ILE A 69 -6.62 -18.51 -19.12
CA ILE A 69 -6.20 -19.30 -17.96
C ILE A 69 -5.26 -20.43 -18.39
N ASN A 70 -5.59 -21.14 -19.47
CA ASN A 70 -4.77 -22.22 -20.00
C ASN A 70 -3.40 -21.72 -20.49
N TYR A 71 -3.38 -20.57 -21.16
CA TYR A 71 -2.13 -19.94 -21.57
C TYR A 71 -1.24 -19.58 -20.37
N LEU A 72 -1.80 -18.97 -19.33
CA LEU A 72 -1.05 -18.58 -18.13
C LEU A 72 -0.50 -19.80 -17.38
N LYS A 73 -1.28 -20.87 -17.24
CA LYS A 73 -0.82 -22.13 -16.63
C LYS A 73 0.32 -22.78 -17.41
N LYS A 74 0.30 -22.66 -18.74
CA LYS A 74 1.32 -23.26 -19.62
C LYS A 74 2.62 -22.46 -19.65
N ASN A 75 2.53 -21.13 -19.57
CA ASN A 75 3.66 -20.23 -19.83
C ASN A 75 4.14 -19.45 -18.59
N GLY A 76 3.56 -19.69 -17.41
CA GLY A 76 3.94 -19.04 -16.16
C GLY A 76 4.51 -19.99 -15.10
N PRO A 77 5.15 -19.47 -14.05
CA PRO A 77 5.56 -18.07 -13.88
C PRO A 77 6.84 -17.74 -14.68
N THR A 78 6.89 -16.52 -15.23
CA THR A 78 8.17 -15.93 -15.67
C THR A 78 9.06 -15.75 -14.44
N PRO A 79 10.38 -16.00 -14.54
CA PRO A 79 11.32 -15.72 -13.46
C PRO A 79 11.20 -14.26 -12.98
N PRO A 80 11.48 -13.98 -11.69
CA PRO A 80 11.44 -12.63 -11.14
C PRO A 80 12.39 -11.66 -11.84
#